data_AF-A0A537Q8E3-F1
#
_entry.id   AF-A0A537Q8E3-F1
#
_cell.length_a   1.000
_cell.length_b   1.000
_cell.length_c   1.000
_cell.angle_alpha   90.00
_cell.angle_beta   90.00
_cell.angle_gamma   90.00
#
_symmetry.space_group_name_H-M   'P 1'
#
loop_
_entity.id
_entity.type
_entity.pdbx_description
1 polymer ?
#
loop_
_entity_poly.entity_id
_entity_poly.type
_entity_poly.pdbx_seq_one_letter_code
_entity_poly.pdbx_strand_id
1 'polypeptide(L)' 'MGSFSLMHWIVVLAIILILFGAGKLPRVMGDFAKGIKAFKAGMKEEDEAETAPPAQVPPPATATGSPAPAGVAASSPA' A
#
# COMPACT_ATOMS: atom_id res chain seq x y z
N MET A 1 -8.20 28.98 30.85
CA MET A 1 -6.83 28.55 30.49
C MET A 1 -6.90 27.42 29.46
N GLY A 2 -7.22 27.70 28.20
CA GLY A 2 -7.44 26.63 27.20
C GLY A 2 -7.27 27.05 25.74
N SER A 3 -6.90 28.31 25.50
CA SER A 3 -7.04 28.93 24.17
C SER A 3 -5.74 28.98 23.36
N PHE A 4 -4.60 28.61 23.96
CA PHE A 4 -3.33 28.53 23.25
C PHE A 4 -3.00 27.11 22.77
N SER A 5 -3.72 26.08 23.21
CA SER A 5 -3.26 24.71 23.01
C SER A 5 -3.41 24.25 21.55
N LEU A 6 -4.62 24.36 20.97
CA LEU A 6 -4.86 23.80 19.65
C LEU A 6 -4.23 24.62 18.52
N MET A 7 -4.30 25.96 18.59
CA MET A 7 -3.68 26.85 17.61
C MET A 7 -2.15 26.80 17.66
N HIS A 8 -1.54 26.67 18.85
CA HIS A 8 -0.09 26.49 18.97
C HIS A 8 0.37 25.18 18.32
N TRP A 9 -0.34 24.07 18.56
CA TRP A 9 -0.01 22.79 17.93
C TRP A 9 -0.09 22.85 16.40
N ILE A 10 -1.07 23.57 15.82
CA ILE A 10 -1.14 23.80 14.36
C ILE A 10 0.06 24.62 13.87
N VAL A 11 0.44 25.70 14.58
CA VAL A 11 1.58 26.55 14.21
C VAL A 11 2.90 25.77 14.27
N VAL A 12 3.10 24.96 15.30
CA VAL A 12 4.29 24.11 15.44
C VAL A 12 4.34 23.09 14.30
N LEU A 13 3.22 22.46 13.95
CA LEU A 13 3.16 21.50 12.84
C LEU A 13 3.47 22.17 11.49
N ALA A 14 2.99 23.40 11.29
CA ALA A 14 3.29 24.19 10.11
C ALA A 14 4.80 24.52 9.99
N ILE A 15 5.45 24.91 11.09
CA ILE A 15 6.89 25.17 11.11
C ILE A 15 7.69 23.91 10.78
N ILE A 16 7.32 22.76 11.35
CA ILE A 16 7.97 21.47 11.07
C ILE A 16 7.81 21.11 9.59
N LEU A 17 6.62 21.29 9.01
CA LEU A 17 6.38 21.07 7.58
C LEU A 17 7.23 21.99 6.69
N ILE A 18 7.46 23.23 7.10
CA ILE A 18 8.31 24.18 6.37
C ILE A 18 9.79 23.78 6.46
N LEU A 19 10.27 23.38 7.64
CA LEU A 19 11.67 22.95 7.84
C LEU A 19 11.99 21.63 7.13
N PHE A 20 11.09 20.66 7.21
CA PHE A 20 11.27 19.35 6.57
C PHE A 20 10.89 19.38 5.08
N GLY A 21 9.99 20.27 4.68
CA GLY A 21 9.43 20.37 3.34
C GLY A 21 8.39 19.27 3.04
N ALA A 22 7.49 19.55 2.10
CA ALA A 22 6.40 18.65 1.71
C ALA A 22 6.86 17.30 1.10
N GLY A 23 8.12 17.19 0.66
CA GLY A 23 8.65 15.97 0.05
C GLY A 23 9.22 14.94 1.03
N LYS A 24 9.75 15.38 2.18
CA LYS A 24 10.42 14.48 3.15
C LYS A 24 9.44 13.85 4.14
N LEU A 25 8.45 14.61 4.61
CA LEU A 25 7.50 14.11 5.61
C LEU A 25 6.65 12.92 5.11
N PRO A 26 6.06 12.92 3.89
CA PRO A 26 5.28 11.79 3.40
C PRO A 26 6.14 10.54 3.15
N ARG A 27 7.39 10.72 2.73
CA ARG A 27 8.35 9.61 2.52
C ARG A 27 8.64 8.90 3.86
N VAL A 28 9.04 9.68 4.87
CA VAL A 28 9.38 9.17 6.21
C VAL A 28 8.14 8.61 6.92
N MET A 29 7.00 9.29 6.82
CA MET A 29 5.73 8.77 7.37
C MET A 29 5.27 7.50 6.66
N GLY A 30 5.53 7.34 5.36
CA GLY A 30 5.23 6.10 4.63
C GLY A 30 6.04 4.91 5.13
N ASP A 31 7.36 5.07 5.29
CA ASP A 31 8.24 4.03 5.83
C ASP A 31 7.89 3.69 7.29
N PHE A 32 7.61 4.71 8.11
CA PHE A 32 7.21 4.54 9.51
C PHE A 32 5.84 3.87 9.66
N ALA A 33 4.84 4.28 8.87
CA ALA A 33 3.51 3.68 8.86
C ALA A 33 3.56 2.22 8.41
N LYS A 34 4.42 1.87 7.45
CA LYS A 34 4.62 0.49 7.01
C LYS A 34 5.20 -0.39 8.13
N GLY A 35 6.15 0.12 8.90
CA GLY A 35 6.69 -0.55 10.10
C GLY A 35 5.63 -0.78 11.17
N ILE A 36 4.85 0.26 11.53
CA ILE A 36 3.76 0.13 12.50
C ILE A 36 2.67 -0.82 12.00
N LYS A 37 2.32 -0.79 10.71
CA LYS A 37 1.31 -1.68 10.13
C LYS A 37 1.77 -3.14 10.15
N ALA A 38 3.04 -3.40 9.84
CA ALA A 38 3.61 -4.75 9.94
C ALA A 38 3.63 -5.25 11.40
N PHE A 39 3.99 -4.38 12.34
CA PHE A 39 3.96 -4.69 13.78
C PHE A 39 2.55 -4.98 14.28
N LYS A 40 1.57 -4.15 13.90
CA LYS A 40 0.15 -4.34 14.22
C LYS A 40 -0.40 -5.62 13.59
N ALA A 41 -0.02 -5.91 12.34
CA ALA A 41 -0.44 -7.11 11.64
C ALA A 41 0.14 -8.37 12.30
N GLY A 42 1.44 -8.42 12.59
CA GLY A 42 2.06 -9.56 13.26
C GLY A 42 1.51 -9.81 14.66
N MET A 43 1.27 -8.74 15.44
CA MET A 43 0.66 -8.85 16.76
C MET A 43 -0.82 -9.29 16.71
N LYS A 44 -1.54 -8.94 15.64
CA LYS A 44 -2.90 -9.43 15.40
C LYS A 44 -2.89 -10.87 14.85
N GLU A 45 -1.87 -11.25 14.10
CA GLU A 45 -1.67 -12.62 13.62
C GLU A 45 -1.38 -13.57 14.77
N GLU A 46 -0.63 -13.17 15.81
CA GLU A 46 -0.48 -13.99 17.03
C GLU A 46 -1.81 -14.17 17.79
N ASP A 47 -2.73 -13.21 17.70
CA ASP A 47 -4.05 -13.25 18.35
C ASP A 47 -5.10 -14.01 17.50
N GLU A 48 -4.96 -14.00 16.18
CA GLU A 48 -5.91 -14.58 15.20
C GLU A 48 -5.40 -15.89 14.55
N ALA A 49 -4.15 -16.31 14.82
CA ALA A 49 -3.57 -17.56 14.29
C ALA A 49 -4.26 -18.82 14.81
N GLU A 50 -5.19 -18.72 15.76
CA GLU A 50 -6.07 -19.83 16.13
C GLU A 50 -7.28 -19.96 15.18
N THR A 51 -7.58 -18.98 14.30
CA THR A 51 -8.78 -19.05 13.43
C THR A 51 -8.70 -18.22 12.12
N ALA A 52 -7.72 -18.40 11.22
CA ALA A 52 -7.92 -18.11 9.79
C ALA A 52 -6.81 -18.66 8.86
N PRO A 53 -7.17 -19.28 7.71
CA PRO A 53 -6.20 -19.65 6.66
C PRO A 53 -5.69 -18.41 5.87
N PRO A 54 -4.49 -18.49 5.26
CA PRO A 54 -3.77 -17.34 4.70
C PRO A 54 -4.54 -16.71 3.54
N ALA A 55 -4.98 -15.47 3.72
CA ALA A 55 -5.56 -14.66 2.66
C ALA A 55 -4.44 -14.19 1.71
N GLN A 56 -4.21 -15.01 0.69
CA GLN A 56 -3.92 -14.62 -0.70
C GLN A 56 -2.97 -13.43 -0.89
N VAL A 57 -1.70 -13.75 -1.12
CA VAL A 57 -0.92 -13.05 -2.15
C VAL A 57 -1.75 -13.06 -3.44
N PRO A 58 -2.04 -11.92 -4.08
CA PRO A 58 -2.72 -11.94 -5.37
C PRO A 58 -1.89 -12.81 -6.33
N PRO A 59 -2.52 -13.75 -7.07
CA PRO A 59 -1.79 -14.57 -8.03
C PRO A 59 -1.07 -13.66 -9.03
N PRO A 60 0.18 -13.97 -9.43
CA PRO A 60 0.77 -13.31 -10.57
C PRO A 60 -0.19 -13.50 -11.74
N ALA A 61 -0.56 -12.39 -12.38
CA ALA A 61 -1.52 -12.34 -13.47
C ALA A 61 -1.31 -13.56 -14.38
N THR A 62 -2.26 -14.48 -14.32
CA THR A 62 -2.36 -15.60 -15.25
C THR A 62 -2.38 -15.01 -16.64
N ALA A 63 -1.31 -15.27 -17.39
CA ALA A 63 -1.40 -15.40 -18.82
C ALA A 63 -2.55 -16.36 -19.12
N THR A 64 -3.66 -15.84 -19.63
CA THR A 64 -4.55 -16.47 -20.63
C THR A 64 -5.76 -15.55 -20.81
N GLY A 65 -5.85 -14.98 -22.00
CA GLY A 65 -6.96 -14.14 -22.41
C GLY A 65 -7.00 -13.96 -23.92
N SER A 66 -6.80 -15.03 -24.69
CA SER A 66 -7.32 -15.10 -26.06
C SER A 66 -7.67 -16.54 -26.42
N PRO A 67 -8.95 -16.93 -26.29
CA PRO A 67 -9.52 -18.01 -27.07
C PRO A 67 -10.13 -17.40 -28.34
N ALA A 68 -9.54 -17.67 -29.49
CA ALA A 68 -10.23 -17.50 -30.77
C ALA A 68 -9.78 -18.62 -31.73
N PRO A 69 -10.56 -19.71 -31.84
CA PRO A 69 -10.34 -20.75 -32.83
C PRO A 69 -10.90 -20.31 -34.19
N ALA A 70 -10.01 -20.08 -35.15
CA ALA A 70 -10.30 -20.12 -36.59
C ALA A 70 -8.96 -20.43 -37.27
N GLY A 71 -8.70 -21.61 -37.82
CA GLY A 71 -9.52 -22.20 -38.86
C GLY A 71 -9.14 -21.57 -40.20
N VAL A 72 -8.30 -22.29 -40.96
CA VAL A 72 -8.16 -22.25 -42.42
C VAL A 72 -7.73 -20.94 -43.11
N ALA A 73 -6.43 -20.83 -43.40
CA ALA A 73 -5.89 -20.22 -44.62
C ALA A 73 -4.38 -20.58 -44.72
N ALA A 74 -4.04 -21.76 -45.24
CA ALA A 74 -3.60 -21.85 -46.63
C ALA A 74 -2.51 -20.81 -46.99
N SER A 75 -1.30 -20.99 -46.47
CA SER A 75 -0.09 -20.40 -47.05
C SER A 75 0.60 -21.44 -47.95
N SER A 76 0.21 -21.42 -49.21
CA SER A 76 1.02 -21.80 -50.39
C SER A 76 0.32 -21.12 -51.57
N PRO A 77 0.98 -20.18 -52.27
CA PRO A 77 1.94 -20.59 -53.30
C PRO A 77 3.14 -19.63 -53.50
N ALA A 78 4.34 -20.20 -53.67
CA ALA A 78 5.40 -19.71 -54.56
C ALA A 78 6.39 -20.86 -54.82
#